data_AF-A0A7Y2GL38-F1
#
_entry.id   AF-A0A7Y2GL38-F1
#
_cell.length_a   1.000
_cell.length_b   1.000
_cell.length_c   1.000
_cell.angle_alpha   90.00
_cell.angle_beta   90.00
_cell.angle_gamma   90.00
#
_symmetry.space_group_name_H-M   'P 1'
#
loop_
_entity.id
_entity.type
_entity.pdbx_description
1 polymer ?
#
loop_
_entity_poly.entity_id
_entity_poly.type
_entity_poly.pdbx_seq_one_letter_code
_entity_poly.pdbx_strand_id
1 'polypeptide(L)'
;MAKTTEPASTNGTPTANCNIAVLRGVVRRPPEWRTLPSGDELVQLEVRVERPGAPADTVPVELLHPPKSIARLRVDEPVVVVGRVQRRFFRAAGALASRTAVAATAVVAATQRRRVARVLEAAVAALDPELDKAGDSARQDGGIGR
;
A
#
# COMPACT_ATOMS: atom_id res chain seq x y z
N MET A 1 16.51 -41.73 -34.25
CA MET A 1 16.01 -40.35 -34.16
C MET A 1 15.43 -40.16 -32.76
N ALA A 2 16.05 -39.30 -31.96
CA ALA A 2 15.81 -39.22 -30.52
C ALA A 2 14.49 -38.50 -30.20
N LYS A 3 13.74 -39.09 -29.27
CA LYS A 3 12.52 -38.57 -28.67
C LYS A 3 12.93 -37.47 -27.68
N THR A 4 12.67 -36.20 -28.01
CA THR A 4 12.92 -35.09 -27.08
C THR A 4 11.84 -35.13 -26.00
N THR A 5 12.24 -35.61 -24.83
CA THR A 5 11.46 -35.58 -23.60
C THR A 5 11.31 -34.14 -23.12
N GLU A 6 10.07 -33.67 -23.05
CA GLU A 6 9.67 -32.45 -22.34
C GLU A 6 10.03 -32.61 -20.85
N PRO A 7 10.79 -31.69 -20.21
CA PRO A 7 11.08 -31.81 -18.80
C PRO A 7 9.79 -31.65 -17.99
N ALA A 8 9.57 -32.60 -17.09
CA ALA A 8 8.45 -32.65 -16.15
C ALA A 8 8.29 -31.30 -15.43
N SER A 9 7.12 -30.68 -15.58
CA SER A 9 6.70 -29.52 -14.80
C SER A 9 6.79 -29.87 -13.32
N THR A 10 7.79 -29.30 -12.64
CA THR A 10 7.83 -29.27 -11.19
C THR A 10 6.63 -28.44 -10.73
N ASN A 11 5.74 -29.05 -9.96
CA ASN A 11 4.63 -28.37 -9.28
C ASN A 11 5.19 -27.35 -8.27
N GLY A 12 5.65 -26.20 -8.76
CA GLY A 12 5.81 -25.00 -7.96
C GLY A 12 4.44 -24.36 -7.86
N THR A 13 3.84 -24.36 -6.66
CA THR A 13 2.69 -23.50 -6.37
C THR A 13 3.03 -22.10 -6.90
N PRO A 14 2.24 -21.50 -7.81
CA PRO A 14 2.54 -20.17 -8.32
C PRO A 14 2.63 -19.23 -7.12
N THR A 15 3.83 -18.74 -6.82
CA THR A 15 4.00 -17.66 -5.85
C THR A 15 3.27 -16.48 -6.45
N ALA A 16 2.15 -16.07 -5.87
CA ALA A 16 1.35 -14.99 -6.41
C ALA A 16 2.23 -13.73 -6.50
N ASN A 17 2.48 -13.23 -7.71
CA ASN A 17 3.25 -12.01 -7.91
C ASN A 17 2.62 -10.88 -7.07
N CYS A 18 3.41 -10.26 -6.19
CA CYS A 18 2.91 -9.28 -5.23
C CYS A 18 3.59 -7.91 -5.39
N ASN A 19 2.81 -6.85 -5.21
CA ASN A 19 3.27 -5.45 -5.22
C ASN A 19 2.57 -4.71 -4.08
N ILE A 20 3.29 -4.55 -2.97
CA ILE A 20 2.80 -3.89 -1.76
C ILE A 20 3.74 -2.78 -1.37
N ALA A 21 3.16 -1.63 -1.03
CA ALA A 21 3.84 -0.48 -0.47
C ALA A 21 3.20 -0.14 0.87
N VAL A 22 4.04 0.05 1.89
CA VAL A 22 3.63 0.56 3.21
C VAL A 22 4.44 1.82 3.50
N LEU A 23 3.75 2.92 3.82
CA LEU A 23 4.38 4.17 4.23
C LEU A 23 3.91 4.54 5.62
N ARG A 24 4.81 5.05 6.45
CA ARG A 24 4.48 5.76 7.69
C ARG A 24 5.13 7.14 7.64
N GLY A 25 4.31 8.18 7.66
CA GLY A 25 4.79 9.55 7.48
C GLY A 25 3.76 10.57 7.92
N VAL A 26 3.89 11.79 7.41
CA VAL A 26 2.97 12.91 7.68
C VAL A 26 2.41 13.47 6.40
N VAL A 27 1.17 13.97 6.45
CA VAL A 27 0.51 14.62 5.31
C VAL A 27 1.12 16.00 5.07
N ARG A 28 1.66 16.25 3.87
CA ARG A 28 2.39 17.50 3.57
C ARG A 28 1.50 18.63 3.06
N ARG A 29 0.31 18.29 2.55
CA ARG A 29 -0.68 19.24 2.00
C ARG A 29 -2.09 18.75 2.31
N PRO A 30 -3.10 19.64 2.39
CA PRO A 30 -4.48 19.21 2.49
C PRO A 30 -4.85 18.21 1.38
N PRO A 31 -5.70 17.21 1.65
CA PRO A 31 -6.15 16.26 0.64
C PRO A 31 -6.79 16.96 -0.57
N GLU A 32 -6.30 16.66 -1.77
CA GLU A 32 -6.82 17.22 -3.02
C GLU A 32 -7.85 16.27 -3.62
N TRP A 33 -9.12 16.69 -3.64
CA TRP A 33 -10.24 15.90 -4.15
C TRP A 33 -10.47 16.16 -5.63
N ARG A 34 -10.74 15.09 -6.39
CA ARG A 34 -11.07 15.16 -7.81
C ARG A 34 -12.15 14.14 -8.15
N THR A 35 -13.11 14.54 -8.95
CA THR A 35 -14.06 13.62 -9.60
C THR A 35 -13.49 13.23 -10.96
N LEU A 36 -13.36 11.93 -11.21
CA LEU A 36 -12.93 11.39 -12.49
C LEU A 36 -14.06 11.46 -13.53
N PRO A 37 -13.77 11.38 -14.84
CA PRO A 37 -14.82 11.32 -15.87
C PRO A 37 -15.82 10.17 -15.70
N SER A 38 -15.43 9.10 -15.01
CA SER A 38 -16.32 8.00 -14.64
C SER A 38 -17.34 8.35 -13.55
N GLY A 39 -17.17 9.48 -12.86
CA GLY A 39 -17.91 9.85 -11.66
C GLY A 39 -17.24 9.41 -10.35
N ASP A 40 -16.19 8.59 -10.42
CA ASP A 40 -15.49 8.14 -9.22
C ASP A 40 -14.73 9.28 -8.53
N GLU A 41 -14.74 9.26 -7.20
CA GLU A 41 -13.94 10.17 -6.40
C GLU A 41 -12.52 9.65 -6.22
N LEU A 42 -11.55 10.52 -6.45
CA LEU A 42 -10.13 10.32 -6.21
C LEU A 42 -9.63 11.38 -5.23
N VAL A 43 -8.85 10.97 -4.25
CA VAL A 43 -8.04 11.87 -3.43
C VAL A 43 -6.57 11.71 -3.75
N GLN A 44 -5.89 12.84 -3.90
CA GLN A 44 -4.44 12.92 -4.02
C GLN A 44 -3.86 13.47 -2.71
N LEU A 45 -2.81 12.80 -2.22
CA LEU A 45 -2.07 13.16 -1.02
C LEU A 45 -0.57 13.23 -1.34
N GLU A 46 0.16 14.04 -0.59
CA GLU A 46 1.62 13.97 -0.51
C GLU A 46 1.99 13.53 0.91
N VAL A 47 2.66 12.38 1.04
CA VAL A 47 3.14 11.86 2.33
C VAL A 47 4.63 12.07 2.42
N ARG A 48 5.07 12.77 3.45
CA ARG A 48 6.49 12.96 3.78
C ARG A 48 6.93 11.89 4.78
N VAL A 49 7.99 11.17 4.45
CA VAL A 49 8.59 10.13 5.30
C VAL A 49 9.96 10.63 5.75
N GLU A 50 10.08 10.86 7.06
CA GLU A 50 11.35 11.29 7.66
C GLU A 50 12.38 10.15 7.63
N ARG A 51 13.63 10.50 7.34
CA ARG A 51 14.77 9.57 7.38
C ARG A 51 15.85 10.12 8.29
N PRO A 52 16.22 9.41 9.37
CA PRO A 52 17.31 9.85 10.23
C PRO A 52 18.61 10.03 9.43
N GLY A 53 19.19 11.22 9.48
CA GLY A 53 20.45 11.54 8.80
C GLY A 53 20.38 11.69 7.28
N ALA A 54 19.19 11.73 6.67
CA ALA A 54 19.01 11.90 5.23
C ALA A 54 17.83 12.84 4.91
N PRO A 55 17.77 13.43 3.69
CA PRO A 55 16.58 14.15 3.25
C PRO A 55 15.34 13.27 3.31
N ALA A 56 14.23 13.84 3.77
CA ALA A 56 12.94 13.16 3.80
C ALA A 56 12.46 12.79 2.39
N ASP A 57 11.83 11.62 2.27
CA ASP A 57 11.19 11.21 1.03
C ASP A 57 9.80 11.83 0.94
N THR A 58 9.43 12.34 -0.24
CA THR A 58 8.07 12.81 -0.51
C THR A 58 7.41 11.86 -1.50
N VAL A 59 6.36 11.18 -1.06
CA VAL A 59 5.69 10.14 -1.83
C VAL A 59 4.28 10.61 -2.23
N PRO A 60 4.00 10.71 -3.54
CA PRO A 60 2.63 10.92 -4.03
C PRO A 60 1.77 9.69 -3.73
N VAL A 61 0.57 9.91 -3.21
CA VAL A 61 -0.40 8.87 -2.87
C VAL A 61 -1.74 9.18 -3.54
N GLU A 62 -2.35 8.17 -4.13
CA GLU A 62 -3.64 8.25 -4.81
C GLU A 62 -4.62 7.27 -4.14
N LEU A 63 -5.79 7.74 -3.73
CA LEU A 63 -6.82 6.91 -3.10
C LEU A 63 -8.13 7.04 -3.86
N LEU A 64 -8.53 5.98 -4.54
CA LEU A 64 -9.83 5.87 -5.21
C LEU A 64 -10.92 5.47 -4.21
N HIS A 65 -12.12 5.99 -4.39
CA HIS A 65 -13.26 5.79 -3.48
C HIS A 65 -12.91 6.10 -2.01
N PRO A 66 -12.34 7.28 -1.72
CA PRO A 66 -11.85 7.64 -0.39
C PRO A 66 -13.00 7.66 0.64
N PRO A 67 -12.81 7.09 1.85
CA PRO A 67 -13.80 7.25 2.91
C PRO A 67 -13.85 8.71 3.38
N LYS A 68 -15.02 9.16 3.85
CA LYS A 68 -15.24 10.53 4.37
C LYS A 68 -14.22 10.96 5.45
N SER A 69 -13.60 10.02 6.16
CA SER A 69 -12.55 10.32 7.15
C SER A 69 -11.34 11.02 6.55
N ILE A 70 -11.05 10.80 5.27
CA ILE A 70 -9.91 11.42 4.58
C ILE A 70 -10.02 12.93 4.55
N ALA A 71 -11.23 13.48 4.44
CA ALA A 71 -11.46 14.94 4.44
C ALA A 71 -11.05 15.61 5.77
N ARG A 72 -10.87 14.84 6.84
CA ARG A 72 -10.46 15.37 8.15
C ARG A 72 -8.94 15.43 8.32
N LEU A 73 -8.17 14.78 7.43
CA LEU A 73 -6.71 14.78 7.52
C LEU A 73 -6.17 16.20 7.42
N ARG A 74 -5.26 16.54 8.33
CA ARG A 74 -4.60 17.84 8.38
C ARG A 74 -3.15 17.75 7.91
N VAL A 75 -2.59 18.90 7.53
CA VAL A 75 -1.15 19.01 7.31
C VAL A 75 -0.42 18.61 8.60
N ASP A 76 0.70 17.94 8.45
CA ASP A 76 1.53 17.34 9.49
C ASP A 76 0.86 16.20 10.29
N GLU A 77 -0.35 15.78 9.90
CA GLU A 77 -1.01 14.65 10.56
C GLU A 77 -0.29 13.33 10.24
N PRO A 78 0.11 12.56 11.27
CA PRO A 78 0.74 11.25 11.06
C PRO A 78 -0.24 10.24 10.46
N VAL A 79 0.19 9.55 9.40
CA VAL A 79 -0.61 8.56 8.68
C VAL A 79 0.20 7.29 8.38
N VAL A 80 -0.52 6.18 8.24
CA VAL A 80 -0.05 4.94 7.63
C VAL A 80 -0.81 4.74 6.32
N VAL A 81 -0.08 4.48 5.25
CA VAL A 81 -0.60 4.19 3.91
C VAL A 81 -0.25 2.76 3.55
N VAL A 82 -1.23 2.03 3.02
CA VAL A 82 -1.04 0.72 2.39
C VAL A 82 -1.58 0.79 0.97
N GLY A 83 -0.84 0.24 0.02
CA GLY A 83 -1.23 0.22 -1.37
C GLY A 83 -0.24 -0.52 -2.24
N ARG A 84 -0.14 -0.12 -3.51
CA ARG A 84 0.82 -0.65 -4.48
C ARG A 84 1.59 0.47 -5.14
N VAL A 85 2.82 0.21 -5.55
CA VAL A 85 3.59 1.17 -6.37
C VAL A 85 3.08 1.10 -7.80
N GLN A 86 2.74 2.24 -8.38
CA GLN A 86 2.37 2.34 -9.79
C GLN A 86 3.02 3.55 -10.45
N ARG A 87 3.34 3.42 -11.73
CA ARG A 87 3.72 4.56 -12.57
C ARG A 87 2.46 5.08 -13.26
N ARG A 88 2.08 6.31 -12.98
CA ARG A 88 1.00 6.99 -13.70
C ARG A 88 1.58 7.83 -14.83
N PHE A 89 0.91 7.83 -15.97
CA PHE A 89 1.24 8.67 -17.12
C PHE A 89 0.20 9.78 -17.24
N PHE A 90 0.64 10.99 -17.55
CA PHE A 90 -0.23 12.15 -17.71
C PHE A 90 0.41 13.13 -18.69
N ARG A 91 -0.38 14.04 -19.26
CA ARG A 91 0.16 15.12 -20.09
C ARG A 91 0.42 16.35 -19.24
N ALA A 92 1.61 16.93 -19.39
CA ALA A 92 2.00 18.19 -18.76
C ALA A 92 2.85 18.99 -19.74
N ALA A 93 2.58 20.29 -19.88
CA ALA A 93 3.30 21.19 -20.80
C ALA A 93 3.44 20.63 -22.24
N GLY A 94 2.38 20.01 -22.76
CA GLY A 94 2.37 19.44 -24.12
C GLY A 94 3.09 18.08 -24.26
N ALA A 95 3.81 17.60 -23.25
CA ALA A 95 4.56 16.34 -23.30
C ALA A 95 3.93 15.23 -22.45
N LEU A 96 4.20 13.97 -22.81
CA LEU A 96 3.90 12.82 -21.95
C LEU A 96 4.87 12.84 -20.75
N ALA A 97 4.31 12.92 -19.57
CA ALA A 97 5.03 12.83 -18.31
C ALA A 97 4.62 11.56 -17.56
N SER A 98 5.45 11.18 -16.60
CA SER A 98 5.15 10.07 -15.72
C SER A 98 5.57 10.37 -14.29
N ARG A 99 4.87 9.79 -13.32
CA ARG A 99 5.24 9.88 -11.90
C ARG A 99 5.00 8.53 -11.24
N THR A 100 5.95 8.08 -10.43
CA THR A 100 5.75 6.93 -9.54
C THR A 100 4.95 7.40 -8.31
N ALA A 101 3.88 6.69 -8.00
CA ALA A 101 2.98 6.99 -6.90
C ALA A 101 2.57 5.69 -6.19
N VAL A 102 2.06 5.81 -4.98
CA VAL A 102 1.37 4.72 -4.30
C VAL A 102 -0.13 4.83 -4.60
N ALA A 103 -0.68 3.87 -5.33
CA ALA A 103 -2.12 3.67 -5.36
C ALA A 103 -2.55 3.01 -4.05
N ALA A 104 -3.06 3.82 -3.14
CA ALA A 104 -3.49 3.40 -1.83
C ALA A 104 -4.78 2.60 -1.90
N THR A 105 -4.82 1.52 -1.12
CA THR A 105 -6.04 0.80 -0.74
C THR A 105 -6.49 1.21 0.66
N ALA A 106 -5.57 1.71 1.49
CA ALA A 106 -5.88 2.27 2.80
C ALA A 106 -4.99 3.46 3.14
N VAL A 107 -5.60 4.48 3.75
CA VAL A 107 -4.91 5.59 4.43
C VAL A 107 -5.56 5.74 5.80
N VAL A 108 -4.75 5.62 6.85
CA VAL A 108 -5.22 5.58 8.24
C VAL A 108 -4.40 6.55 9.08
N ALA A 109 -5.05 7.37 9.91
CA ALA A 109 -4.34 8.19 10.88
C ALA A 109 -3.54 7.29 11.84
N ALA A 110 -2.26 7.58 12.05
CA ALA A 110 -1.36 6.70 12.81
C ALA A 110 -1.75 6.56 14.29
N THR A 111 -2.59 7.47 14.79
CA THR A 111 -3.20 7.43 16.12
C THR A 111 -4.24 6.31 16.26
N GLN A 112 -4.85 5.85 15.17
CA GLN A 112 -5.86 4.79 15.15
C GLN A 112 -5.19 3.40 15.19
N ARG A 113 -4.47 3.10 16.28
CA ARG A 113 -3.57 1.94 16.41
C ARG A 113 -4.21 0.60 16.01
N ARG A 114 -5.45 0.33 16.43
CA ARG A 114 -6.17 -0.91 16.07
C ARG A 114 -6.40 -1.02 14.56
N ARG A 115 -6.76 0.10 13.91
CA ARG A 115 -6.99 0.14 12.46
C ARG A 115 -5.68 0.05 11.69
N VAL A 116 -4.61 0.67 12.20
CA VAL A 116 -3.25 0.53 11.66
C VAL A 116 -2.81 -0.93 11.71
N ALA A 117 -2.93 -1.61 12.85
CA ALA A 117 -2.57 -3.02 12.98
C ALA A 117 -3.30 -3.88 11.94
N ARG A 118 -4.63 -3.72 11.83
CA ARG A 118 -5.45 -4.48 10.87
C ARG A 118 -5.02 -4.28 9.42
N VAL A 119 -4.70 -3.05 8.99
CA VAL A 119 -4.28 -2.81 7.60
C VAL A 119 -2.87 -3.34 7.31
N LEU A 120 -2.00 -3.37 8.33
CA LEU A 120 -0.66 -3.95 8.20
C LEU A 120 -0.72 -5.47 8.17
N GLU A 121 -1.52 -6.11 9.01
CA GLU A 121 -1.77 -7.56 8.98
C GLU A 121 -2.29 -7.99 7.61
N ALA A 122 -3.29 -7.29 7.07
CA ALA A 122 -3.80 -7.55 5.73
C ALA A 122 -2.74 -7.36 4.63
N ALA A 123 -1.82 -6.38 4.79
CA ALA A 123 -0.73 -6.18 3.85
C ALA A 123 0.30 -7.31 3.91
N VAL A 124 0.64 -7.80 5.11
CA VAL A 124 1.55 -8.95 5.28
C VAL A 124 0.93 -10.21 4.69
N ALA A 125 -0.34 -10.49 4.99
CA ALA A 125 -1.04 -11.66 4.44
C ALA A 125 -1.16 -11.61 2.91
N ALA A 126 -1.32 -10.43 2.32
CA ALA A 126 -1.30 -10.25 0.87
C ALA A 126 0.09 -10.38 0.25
N LEU A 127 1.16 -10.11 1.01
CA LEU A 127 2.54 -10.28 0.57
C LEU A 127 2.90 -11.76 0.48
N ASP A 128 2.55 -12.50 1.53
CA ASP A 128 2.74 -13.94 1.61
C ASP A 128 1.68 -14.53 2.57
N PRO A 129 0.73 -15.32 2.06
CA PRO A 129 -0.30 -15.95 2.87
C PRO A 129 0.25 -16.90 3.95
N GLU A 130 1.46 -17.44 3.78
CA GLU A 130 2.07 -18.34 4.78
C GLU A 130 2.61 -17.57 6.00
N LEU A 131 2.96 -16.28 5.85
CA LEU A 131 3.35 -15.42 6.97
C LEU A 131 2.20 -15.15 7.94
N ASP A 132 0.95 -15.16 7.45
CA ASP A 132 -0.23 -14.99 8.30
C ASP A 132 -0.49 -16.23 9.17
N LYS A 133 -0.34 -17.43 8.59
CA LYS A 133 -0.50 -18.72 9.31
C LYS A 133 0.54 -18.92 10.40
N ALA A 134 1.77 -18.46 10.19
CA ALA A 134 2.83 -18.48 11.21
C ALA A 134 2.49 -17.59 12.42
N GLY A 135 1.76 -16.49 12.21
CA GLY A 135 1.27 -15.63 13.28
C GLY A 135 0.09 -16.22 14.05
N ASP A 136 -0.80 -16.96 13.38
CA ASP A 136 -1.96 -17.60 14.01
C ASP A 136 -1.58 -18.81 14.88
N SER A 137 -0.62 -19.62 14.42
CA SER A 137 -0.06 -20.74 15.21
C SER A 137 0.60 -20.25 16.51
N ALA A 138 1.40 -19.18 16.47
CA ALA A 138 2.01 -18.60 17.67
C ALA A 138 0.98 -18.00 18.65
N ARG A 139 -0.19 -17.55 18.17
CA ARG A 139 -1.28 -17.03 19.03
C ARG A 139 -2.08 -18.16 19.69
N GLN A 140 -2.23 -19.30 19.02
CA GLN A 140 -2.91 -20.48 19.57
C GLN A 140 -2.06 -21.16 20.65
N ASP A 141 -0.73 -21.18 20.50
CA ASP A 141 0.19 -21.81 21.46
C ASP A 141 0.38 -20.99 22.75
N GLY A 142 0.12 -19.68 22.71
CA GLY A 142 0.19 -18.78 23.89
C GLY A 142 -1.04 -18.82 24.81
N GLY A 143 -2.07 -19.63 24.48
CA GLY A 143 -3.36 -19.70 25.18
C GLY A 143 -3.47 -20.73 26.30
N ILE A 144 -2.38 -21.40 26.70
CA ILE A 144 -2.39 -22.38 27.79
C ILE A 144 -1.53 -21.84 28.95
N GLY A 145 -2.12 -21.01 29.82
CA GLY A 145 -1.37 -20.44 30.94
C GLY A 145 -2.16 -19.55 31.91
N ARG A 146 -3.06 -20.18 32.67
CA ARG A 146 -3.73 -19.74 33.93
C ARG A 146 -4.85 -18.70 33.85
#